data_AF-A0A660M6U9-F1
#
_entry.id   AF-A0A660M6U9-F1
#
_cell.length_a   1.000
_cell.length_b   1.000
_cell.length_c   1.000
_cell.angle_alpha   90.00
_cell.angle_beta   90.00
_cell.angle_gamma   90.00
#
_symmetry.space_group_name_H-M   'P 1'
#
loop_
_entity.id
_entity.type
_entity.pdbx_description
1 polymer ?
#
loop_
_entity_poly.entity_id
_entity_poly.type
_entity_poly.pdbx_seq_one_letter_code
_entity_poly.pdbx_strand_id
1 'polypeptide(L)'
;MKFSKEKWAEIKLSWQRYGGEYIALMFCGLLFLTVVWFFVICPIVNYFHENEISSLKTELLRKVEDNSATLEFSNENEAKKAELNLGEISKKDNIDFDNIKLYKKGKKFEIKVQFKSAK
;
A
#
# COMPACT_ATOMS: atom_id res chain seq x y z
N MET A 1 -37.24 -2.45 -10.27
CA MET A 1 -37.34 -3.23 -11.52
C MET A 1 -38.05 -4.54 -11.21
N LYS A 2 -39.30 -4.74 -11.65
CA LYS A 2 -40.03 -6.00 -11.43
C LYS A 2 -39.71 -6.95 -12.59
N PHE A 3 -39.05 -8.08 -12.32
CA PHE A 3 -38.79 -9.11 -13.32
C PHE A 3 -40.06 -9.95 -13.51
N SER A 4 -40.57 -10.04 -14.75
CA SER A 4 -41.70 -10.90 -15.09
C SER A 4 -41.24 -12.36 -15.22
N LYS A 5 -42.16 -13.31 -15.06
CA LYS A 5 -41.88 -14.75 -15.26
C LYS A 5 -41.34 -15.04 -16.66
N GLU A 6 -41.79 -14.28 -17.66
CA GLU A 6 -41.33 -14.39 -19.05
C GLU A 6 -39.86 -14.00 -19.20
N LYS A 7 -39.41 -12.90 -18.57
CA LYS A 7 -38.00 -12.51 -18.57
C LYS A 7 -37.09 -13.57 -17.93
N TRP A 8 -37.57 -14.28 -16.91
CA TRP A 8 -36.84 -15.38 -16.30
C TRP A 8 -36.72 -16.60 -17.22
N ALA A 9 -37.78 -16.92 -17.97
CA ALA A 9 -37.77 -18.00 -18.95
C ALA A 9 -36.77 -17.70 -20.09
N GLU A 10 -36.73 -16.45 -20.56
CA GLU A 10 -35.79 -15.99 -21.59
C GLU A 10 -34.34 -16.07 -21.12
N ILE A 11 -34.03 -15.56 -19.92
CA ILE A 11 -32.67 -15.63 -19.35
C ILE A 11 -32.24 -17.07 -19.14
N LYS A 12 -33.16 -17.96 -18.71
CA LYS A 12 -32.87 -19.39 -18.56
C LYS A 12 -32.54 -20.05 -19.90
N LEU A 13 -33.31 -19.75 -20.95
CA LEU A 13 -33.07 -20.25 -22.30
C LEU A 13 -31.76 -19.72 -22.89
N SER A 14 -31.46 -18.42 -22.71
CA SER A 14 -30.21 -17.82 -23.17
C SER A 14 -29.01 -18.42 -22.44
N TRP A 15 -29.15 -18.68 -21.13
CA TRP A 15 -28.10 -19.34 -20.34
C TRP A 15 -27.87 -20.80 -20.75
N GLN A 16 -28.93 -21.57 -21.06
CA GLN A 16 -28.74 -22.94 -21.56
C GLN A 16 -28.07 -22.98 -22.93
N ARG A 17 -28.27 -21.95 -23.76
CA ARG A 17 -27.71 -21.87 -25.11
C ARG A 17 -26.31 -21.26 -25.16
N TYR A 18 -26.02 -20.24 -24.34
CA TYR A 18 -24.81 -19.42 -24.39
C TYR A 18 -24.07 -19.32 -23.04
N GLY A 19 -24.48 -20.08 -22.02
CA GLY A 19 -23.88 -20.04 -20.68
C GLY A 19 -22.36 -20.22 -20.69
N GLY A 20 -21.85 -21.13 -21.55
CA GLY A 20 -20.43 -21.32 -21.75
C GLY A 20 -19.71 -20.08 -22.29
N GLU A 21 -20.29 -19.38 -23.27
CA GLU A 21 -19.75 -18.15 -23.84
C GLU A 21 -19.77 -17.01 -22.81
N TYR A 22 -20.84 -16.88 -22.03
CA TYR A 22 -20.89 -15.90 -20.94
C TYR A 22 -19.82 -16.16 -19.88
N ILE A 23 -19.61 -17.42 -19.49
CA ILE A 23 -18.56 -17.79 -18.53
C ILE A 23 -17.17 -17.50 -19.11
N ALA A 24 -16.93 -17.84 -20.38
CA ALA A 24 -15.67 -17.54 -21.05
C ALA A 24 -15.39 -16.04 -21.12
N LEU A 25 -16.39 -15.23 -21.47
CA LEU A 25 -16.27 -13.76 -21.49
C LEU A 25 -16.00 -13.18 -20.11
N MET A 26 -16.70 -13.65 -19.07
CA MET A 26 -16.43 -13.23 -17.68
C MET A 26 -15.00 -13.59 -17.26
N PHE A 27 -14.54 -14.80 -17.59
CA PHE A 27 -13.20 -15.27 -17.27
C PHE A 27 -12.13 -14.45 -18.01
N CYS A 28 -12.30 -14.21 -19.31
CA CYS A 28 -11.41 -13.34 -20.09
C CYS A 28 -11.38 -11.91 -19.53
N GLY A 29 -12.53 -11.38 -19.12
CA GLY A 29 -12.62 -10.08 -18.47
C GLY A 29 -11.83 -10.03 -17.15
N LEU A 30 -11.97 -11.06 -16.31
CA LEU A 30 -11.19 -11.18 -15.07
C LEU A 30 -9.69 -11.28 -15.35
N LEU A 31 -9.27 -12.11 -16.31
CA LEU A 31 -7.87 -12.21 -16.71
C LEU A 31 -7.33 -10.86 -17.18
N PHE A 32 -8.07 -10.14 -18.03
CA PHE A 32 -7.66 -8.83 -18.48
C PHE A 32 -7.48 -7.84 -17.32
N LEU A 33 -8.40 -7.83 -16.35
CA LEU A 33 -8.28 -7.00 -15.15
C LEU A 33 -7.03 -7.35 -14.33
N THR A 34 -6.71 -8.64 -14.18
CA THR A 34 -5.48 -9.05 -13.47
C THR A 34 -4.21 -8.60 -14.20
N VAL A 35 -4.20 -8.66 -15.54
CA VAL A 35 -3.09 -8.15 -16.36
C VAL A 35 -2.95 -6.64 -16.19
N VAL A 36 -4.04 -5.87 -16.29
CA VAL A 36 -4.01 -4.42 -16.08
C VAL A 36 -3.53 -4.07 -14.67
N TRP A 37 -4.01 -4.78 -13.65
CA TRP A 37 -3.56 -4.59 -12.28
C TRP A 37 -2.05 -4.80 -12.14
N PHE A 38 -1.53 -5.92 -12.66
CA PHE A 38 -0.12 -6.27 -12.52
C PHE A 38 0.83 -5.39 -13.34
N PHE A 39 0.46 -5.01 -14.57
CA PHE A 39 1.35 -4.28 -15.46
C PHE A 39 1.19 -2.76 -15.43
N VAL A 40 0.06 -2.24 -14.96
CA VAL A 40 -0.19 -0.79 -14.92
C VAL A 40 -0.25 -0.30 -13.49
N ILE A 41 -1.10 -0.91 -12.65
CA ILE A 41 -1.36 -0.38 -11.31
C ILE A 41 -0.22 -0.73 -10.33
N CYS A 42 0.23 -1.98 -10.29
CA CYS A 42 1.32 -2.41 -9.41
C CYS A 42 2.61 -1.58 -9.61
N PRO A 43 3.10 -1.31 -10.84
CA PRO A 43 4.29 -0.48 -11.03
C PRO A 43 4.10 0.95 -10.56
N ILE A 44 2.93 1.55 -10.79
CA ILE A 44 2.62 2.91 -10.33
C ILE A 44 2.63 2.96 -8.80
N VAL A 45 1.96 2.01 -8.13
CA VAL A 45 1.95 1.95 -6.66
C VAL A 45 3.36 1.74 -6.11
N ASN A 46 4.16 0.87 -6.73
CA ASN A 46 5.54 0.64 -6.32
C ASN A 46 6.41 1.90 -6.49
N TYR A 47 6.26 2.62 -7.59
CA TYR A 47 6.97 3.89 -7.81
C TYR A 47 6.63 4.93 -6.73
N PHE A 48 5.35 5.09 -6.39
CA PHE A 48 4.95 5.98 -5.30
C PHE A 48 5.52 5.53 -3.95
N HIS A 49 5.49 4.23 -3.67
CA HIS A 49 6.04 3.66 -2.42
C HIS A 49 7.55 3.88 -2.31
N GLU A 50 8.31 3.64 -3.38
CA GLU A 50 9.75 3.91 -3.43
C GLU A 50 10.05 5.41 -3.27
N ASN A 51 9.24 6.27 -3.87
CA ASN A 51 9.39 7.71 -3.72
C ASN A 51 9.12 8.16 -2.28
N GLU A 52 8.07 7.62 -1.62
CA GLU A 52 7.81 7.87 -0.20
C GLU A 52 8.96 7.42 0.69
N ILE A 53 9.52 6.22 0.46
CA ILE A 53 10.70 5.71 1.17
C ILE A 53 11.89 6.66 0.99
N SER A 54 12.15 7.11 -0.24
CA SER A 54 13.27 8.00 -0.55
C SER A 54 13.13 9.36 0.13
N SER A 55 11.90 9.89 0.19
CA SER A 55 11.57 11.14 0.89
C SER A 55 11.78 10.99 2.39
N LEU A 56 11.27 9.91 2.98
CA LEU A 56 11.43 9.60 4.40
C LEU A 56 12.90 9.43 4.79
N LYS A 57 13.69 8.74 3.95
CA LYS A 57 15.14 8.61 4.13
C LYS A 57 15.83 9.97 4.12
N THR A 58 15.47 10.83 3.17
CA THR A 58 16.03 12.18 3.06
C THR A 58 15.67 13.04 4.29
N GLU A 59 14.42 12.98 4.74
CA GLU A 59 13.99 13.70 5.94
C GLU A 59 14.69 13.17 7.20
N LEU A 60 14.83 11.85 7.33
CA LEU A 60 15.56 11.21 8.41
C LEU A 60 17.00 11.73 8.46
N LEU A 61 17.73 11.65 7.34
CA LEU A 61 19.12 12.13 7.23
C LEU A 61 19.27 13.61 7.59
N ARG A 62 18.30 14.45 7.19
CA ARG A 62 18.32 15.89 7.50
C ARG A 62 18.10 16.18 8.98
N LYS A 63 17.41 15.30 9.70
CA LYS A 63 17.06 15.47 11.12
C LYS A 63 17.89 14.59 12.06
N VAL A 64 18.89 13.86 11.54
CA VAL A 64 19.84 13.15 12.40
C VAL A 64 20.65 14.19 13.17
N GLU A 65 20.56 14.09 14.50
CA GLU A 65 21.37 14.83 15.46
C GLU A 65 21.95 13.80 16.44
N ASP A 66 23.28 13.78 16.55
CA ASP A 66 24.06 12.73 17.19
C ASP A 66 23.70 11.33 16.66
N ASN A 67 23.09 10.48 17.50
CA ASN A 67 22.66 9.12 17.18
C ASN A 67 21.13 8.98 17.16
N SER A 68 20.40 10.08 16.95
CA SER A 68 18.94 10.04 16.95
C SER A 68 18.32 10.97 15.91
N ALA A 69 17.07 10.71 15.53
CA ALA A 69 16.28 11.61 14.70
C ALA A 69 14.85 11.67 15.22
N THR A 70 14.22 12.85 15.11
CA THR A 70 12.79 13.03 15.43
C THR A 70 12.04 13.49 14.18
N LEU A 71 11.07 12.69 13.74
CA LEU A 71 10.16 13.01 12.64
C LEU A 71 8.82 13.46 13.21
N GLU A 72 8.21 14.50 12.64
CA GLU A 72 6.92 15.03 13.11
C GLU A 72 5.86 14.87 12.02
N PHE A 73 4.69 14.37 12.41
CA PHE A 73 3.54 14.15 11.54
C PHE A 73 2.30 14.81 12.13
N SER A 74 1.42 15.31 11.27
CA SER A 74 0.13 15.87 11.67
C SER A 74 -0.95 14.79 11.85
N ASN A 75 -0.75 13.60 11.27
CA ASN A 75 -1.73 12.52 11.23
C ASN A 75 -1.15 11.21 11.79
N GLU A 76 -1.96 10.49 12.59
CA GLU A 76 -1.59 9.20 13.16
C GLU A 76 -1.32 8.13 12.09
N ASN A 77 -2.14 8.10 11.04
CA ASN A 77 -2.02 7.09 10.00
C ASN A 77 -0.74 7.30 9.17
N GLU A 78 -0.37 8.55 8.90
CA GLU A 78 0.89 8.89 8.25
C GLU A 78 2.07 8.50 9.14
N ALA A 79 2.00 8.78 10.44
CA ALA A 79 3.05 8.41 11.38
C ALA A 79 3.22 6.88 11.48
N LYS A 80 2.13 6.11 11.56
CA LYS A 80 2.18 4.63 11.54
C LYS A 80 2.74 4.10 10.23
N LYS A 81 2.38 4.70 9.09
CA LYS A 81 2.94 4.34 7.78
C LYS A 81 4.44 4.61 7.73
N ALA A 82 4.88 5.76 8.23
CA ALA A 82 6.29 6.11 8.30
C ALA A 82 7.08 5.17 9.22
N GLU A 83 6.51 4.75 10.36
CA GLU A 83 7.12 3.76 11.25
C GLU A 83 7.36 2.42 10.54
N LEU A 84 6.37 1.92 9.78
CA LEU A 84 6.52 0.70 8.97
C LEU A 84 7.58 0.89 7.87
N ASN A 85 7.56 2.02 7.17
CA ASN A 85 8.53 2.34 6.12
C ASN A 85 9.97 2.46 6.66
N LEU A 86 10.16 2.96 7.89
CA LEU A 86 11.47 2.94 8.55
C LEU A 86 11.95 1.51 8.81
N GLY A 87 11.05 0.60 9.19
CA GLY A 87 11.37 -0.83 9.29
C GLY A 87 11.77 -1.46 7.95
N GLU A 88 11.19 -1.01 6.84
CA GLU A 88 11.61 -1.42 5.50
C GLU A 88 12.98 -0.86 5.13
N ILE A 89 13.22 0.43 5.39
CA ILE A 89 14.53 1.08 5.19
C ILE A 89 15.62 0.35 5.98
N SER A 90 15.36 0.01 7.24
CA SER A 90 16.30 -0.77 8.08
C SER A 90 16.78 -2.04 7.39
N LYS A 91 15.84 -2.81 6.82
CA LYS A 91 16.13 -4.08 6.14
C LYS A 91 16.81 -3.89 4.79
N LYS A 92 16.34 -2.93 3.99
CA LYS A 92 16.81 -2.70 2.63
C LYS A 92 18.21 -2.07 2.59
N ASP A 93 18.44 -1.12 3.49
CA ASP A 93 19.70 -0.35 3.54
C ASP A 93 20.68 -0.90 4.59
N ASN A 94 20.34 -2.00 5.28
CA ASN A 94 21.14 -2.62 6.34
C ASN A 94 21.52 -1.63 7.46
N ILE A 95 20.53 -0.84 7.89
CA ILE A 95 20.67 0.15 8.97
C ILE A 95 20.03 -0.44 10.23
N ASP A 96 20.84 -0.67 11.25
CA ASP A 96 20.37 -1.10 12.56
C ASP A 96 19.85 0.10 13.36
N PHE A 97 18.54 0.13 13.56
CA PHE A 97 17.93 1.01 14.57
C PHE A 97 17.92 0.30 15.92
N ASP A 98 18.40 0.97 16.96
CA ASP A 98 18.26 0.49 18.33
C ASP A 98 16.80 0.64 18.80
N ASN A 99 16.14 1.71 18.34
CA ASN A 99 14.76 1.98 18.70
C ASN A 99 14.02 2.80 17.65
N ILE A 100 12.76 2.46 17.39
CA ILE A 100 11.81 3.31 16.67
C ILE A 100 10.58 3.39 17.56
N LYS A 101 10.20 4.60 17.98
CA LYS A 101 9.02 4.80 18.84
C LYS A 101 8.16 5.92 18.32
N LEU A 102 6.88 5.61 18.13
CA LEU A 102 5.83 6.56 17.87
C LEU A 102 5.29 7.14 19.19
N TYR A 103 5.22 8.46 19.25
CA TYR A 103 4.68 9.23 20.37
C TYR A 103 3.59 10.18 19.89
N LYS A 104 2.62 10.44 20.74
CA LYS A 104 1.66 11.54 20.53
C LYS A 104 2.08 12.73 21.38
N LYS A 105 2.31 13.88 20.75
CA LYS A 105 2.67 15.13 21.43
C LYS A 105 1.65 16.21 21.10
N GLY A 106 0.68 16.37 21.99
CA GLY A 106 -0.45 17.27 21.79
C GLY A 106 -1.28 16.87 20.56
N LYS A 107 -1.31 17.74 19.55
CA LYS A 107 -2.03 17.53 18.27
C LYS A 107 -1.18 16.87 17.19
N LYS A 108 0.11 16.65 17.43
CA LYS A 108 1.05 16.04 16.48
C LYS A 108 1.47 14.64 16.93
N PHE A 109 2.01 13.88 16.00
CA PHE A 109 2.64 12.59 16.21
C PHE A 109 4.14 12.72 15.93
N GLU A 110 4.98 12.14 16.78
CA GLU A 110 6.43 12.18 16.64
C GLU A 110 6.97 10.76 16.57
N ILE A 111 7.83 10.47 15.61
CA ILE A 111 8.61 9.22 15.59
C ILE A 111 10.03 9.58 16.00
N LYS A 112 10.50 8.98 17.09
CA LYS A 112 11.91 9.05 17.48
C LYS A 112 12.62 7.78 17.06
N VAL A 113 13.66 7.96 16.28
CA VAL A 113 14.54 6.90 15.80
C VAL A 113 15.87 7.03 16.53
N GLN A 114 16.36 5.95 17.12
CA GLN A 114 17.71 5.86 17.67
C GLN A 114 18.52 4.89 16.83
N PHE A 115 19.66 5.35 16.34
CA PHE A 115 20.58 4.55 15.55
C PHE A 115 21.47 3.74 16.49
N LYS A 116 21.69 2.48 16.13
CA LYS A 116 22.67 1.66 16.85
C LYS A 116 24.06 2.18 16.52
N SER A 117 24.85 2.51 17.54
CA SER A 117 26.21 2.99 17.34
C SER A 117 27.07 1.87 16.73
N ALA A 118 27.89 2.20 15.73
CA ALA A 118 28.88 1.27 15.22
C ALA A 118 29.89 0.98 16.34
N LYS A 119 30.03 -0.31 16.68
CA LYS A 119 31.06 -0.78 17.61
C LYS A 119 32.43 -0.74 16.97
#